data_AF-A0A6D2HZF8-F1
#
_entry.id   AF-A0A6D2HZF8-F1
#
_cell.length_a   1.000
_cell.length_b   1.000
_cell.length_c   1.000
_cell.angle_alpha   90.00
_cell.angle_beta   90.00
_cell.angle_gamma   90.00
#
_symmetry.space_group_name_H-M   'P 1'
#
loop_
_entity.id
_entity.type
_entity.pdbx_description
1 polymer ?
#
loop_
_entity_poly.entity_id
_entity_poly.type
_entity_poly.pdbx_seq_one_letter_code
_entity_poly.pdbx_strand_id
1 'polypeptide(L)'
;MLLKIKRVPTVVSNYQKDETAEEGGGCCRNCLSKCCINGARLPLYTCKNVDKSVGEKTESPVTFLETRVLGEWEDRFQRGLFRYDVTACETKVIQGKYGVIAQLNEGRHLKKRPTEFRVDKVTQPFDGNKFNFTKLGQEELLFQFEATNENDDDNSPSVVAINVSPIGVEEERRL
;
A
#
# COMPACT_ATOMS: atom_id res chain seq x y z
N MET A 1 -16.07 -20.44 -47.20
CA MET A 1 -16.95 -20.22 -46.03
C MET A 1 -16.28 -19.20 -45.12
N LEU A 2 -16.96 -18.10 -44.77
CA LEU A 2 -16.43 -17.08 -43.87
C LEU A 2 -16.90 -17.37 -42.44
N LEU A 3 -15.98 -17.68 -41.53
CA LEU A 3 -16.28 -17.79 -40.11
C LEU A 3 -16.52 -16.38 -39.53
N LYS A 4 -17.73 -16.10 -39.05
CA LYS A 4 -18.06 -14.87 -38.33
C LYS A 4 -17.93 -15.09 -36.84
N ILE A 5 -16.88 -14.52 -36.22
CA ILE A 5 -16.75 -14.47 -34.77
C ILE A 5 -17.78 -13.48 -34.23
N LYS A 6 -18.80 -13.96 -33.51
CA LYS A 6 -19.73 -13.12 -32.76
C LYS A 6 -19.09 -12.77 -31.41
N ARG A 7 -18.89 -11.48 -31.13
CA ARG A 7 -18.60 -11.01 -29.76
C ARG A 7 -19.85 -11.19 -28.91
N VAL A 8 -19.80 -12.10 -27.96
CA VAL A 8 -20.81 -12.24 -26.90
C VAL A 8 -20.26 -11.53 -25.66
N PRO A 9 -21.01 -10.63 -25.02
CA PRO A 9 -20.55 -9.97 -23.80
C PRO A 9 -20.45 -10.98 -22.66
N THR A 10 -19.23 -11.40 -22.33
CA THR A 10 -18.97 -12.25 -21.17
C THR A 10 -19.03 -11.41 -19.91
N VAL A 11 -20.09 -11.56 -19.13
CA VAL A 11 -20.19 -10.99 -17.78
C VAL A 11 -19.58 -12.01 -16.83
N VAL A 12 -18.43 -11.71 -16.24
CA VAL A 12 -17.84 -12.53 -15.18
C VAL A 12 -18.48 -12.10 -13.87
N SER A 13 -19.50 -12.82 -13.43
CA SER A 13 -20.03 -12.66 -12.07
C SER A 13 -19.24 -13.57 -11.15
N ASN A 14 -18.26 -13.00 -10.44
CA ASN A 14 -17.70 -13.65 -9.25
C ASN A 14 -18.59 -13.28 -8.08
N TYR A 15 -19.67 -14.04 -7.86
CA TYR A 15 -20.42 -13.96 -6.61
C TYR A 15 -19.52 -14.48 -5.49
N GLN A 16 -18.95 -13.58 -4.69
CA GLN A 16 -18.52 -13.89 -3.34
C GLN A 16 -19.63 -13.44 -2.40
N LYS A 17 -20.06 -14.35 -1.54
CA LYS A 17 -21.14 -14.13 -0.57
C LYS A 17 -20.64 -13.13 0.47
N ASP A 18 -21.16 -11.91 0.44
CA ASP A 18 -20.92 -10.90 1.46
C ASP A 18 -21.54 -11.38 2.78
N GLU A 19 -20.69 -11.80 3.72
CA GLU A 19 -21.08 -11.84 5.13
C GLU A 19 -20.44 -10.63 5.81
N THR A 20 -21.29 -9.82 6.45
CA THR A 20 -21.03 -8.57 7.21
C THR A 20 -20.81 -7.29 6.41
N ALA A 21 -21.91 -6.73 5.91
CA ALA A 21 -22.08 -5.29 5.83
C ALA A 21 -22.38 -4.77 7.26
N GLU A 22 -21.41 -4.10 7.89
CA GLU A 22 -21.72 -3.19 8.99
C GLU A 22 -21.75 -1.75 8.46
N GLU A 23 -22.96 -1.21 8.48
CA GLU A 23 -23.26 0.21 8.34
C GLU A 23 -23.00 0.93 9.68
N GLY A 24 -22.36 2.10 9.65
CA GLY A 24 -22.20 2.99 10.80
C GLY A 24 -21.59 4.34 10.41
N GLY A 25 -22.31 5.43 10.69
CA GLY A 25 -22.02 6.80 10.25
C GLY A 25 -20.94 7.57 11.03
N GLY A 26 -20.49 8.70 10.46
CA GLY A 26 -19.45 9.61 11.00
C GLY A 26 -18.02 9.04 10.92
N CYS A 27 -16.96 9.89 10.90
CA CYS A 27 -15.54 9.40 10.85
C CYS A 27 -15.10 8.86 12.23
N CYS A 28 -15.82 7.85 12.75
CA CYS A 28 -15.39 6.92 13.80
C CYS A 28 -14.26 5.98 13.33
N ARG A 29 -13.64 6.33 12.21
CA ARG A 29 -12.48 5.68 11.63
C ARG A 29 -11.37 6.69 11.77
N ASN A 30 -10.18 6.27 12.13
CA ASN A 30 -8.99 7.09 12.07
C ASN A 30 -8.67 7.46 10.60
N CYS A 31 -9.57 8.11 9.87
CA CYS A 31 -9.61 8.08 8.41
C CYS A 31 -8.86 9.28 7.82
N LEU A 32 -7.87 9.08 6.94
CA LEU A 32 -7.05 10.13 6.27
C LEU A 32 -7.81 11.18 5.42
N SER A 33 -9.14 11.24 5.51
CA SER A 33 -9.94 12.32 4.91
C SER A 33 -9.70 13.67 5.61
N LYS A 34 -10.38 14.74 5.16
CA LYS A 34 -10.23 16.14 5.62
C LYS A 34 -10.17 16.35 7.15
N CYS A 35 -10.62 15.40 7.95
CA CYS A 35 -10.73 15.53 9.41
C CYS A 35 -9.48 15.11 10.21
N CYS A 36 -8.58 14.25 9.69
CA CYS A 36 -7.69 13.48 10.57
C CYS A 36 -6.18 13.54 10.27
N ILE A 37 -5.74 14.15 9.18
CA ILE A 37 -4.29 14.35 8.92
C ILE A 37 -3.70 15.32 9.95
N ASN A 38 -4.35 16.47 10.17
CA ASN A 38 -3.87 17.51 11.09
C ASN A 38 -3.99 17.13 12.58
N GLY A 39 -4.70 16.04 12.90
CA GLY A 39 -4.85 15.52 14.26
C GLY A 39 -3.98 14.31 14.57
N ALA A 40 -3.34 13.71 13.56
CA ALA A 40 -2.47 12.55 13.76
C ALA A 40 -1.14 13.01 14.38
N ARG A 41 -0.76 12.43 15.52
CA ARG A 41 0.55 12.67 16.15
C ARG A 41 1.61 11.81 15.45
N LEU A 42 1.94 12.15 14.22
CA LEU A 42 2.98 11.46 13.46
C LEU A 42 4.34 12.10 13.69
N PRO A 43 5.42 11.31 13.76
CA PRO A 43 6.77 11.85 13.67
C PRO A 43 6.92 12.65 12.36
N LEU A 44 7.41 13.89 12.48
CA LEU A 44 7.74 14.76 11.35
C LEU A 44 9.26 14.74 11.14
N TYR A 45 9.68 14.30 9.97
CA TYR A 45 11.08 14.33 9.55
C TYR A 45 11.33 15.47 8.58
N THR A 46 12.49 16.11 8.73
CA THR A 46 12.94 17.18 7.85
C THR A 46 14.23 16.75 7.16
N CYS A 47 14.29 16.97 5.85
CA CYS A 47 15.47 16.67 5.06
C CYS A 47 16.34 17.94 5.03
N LYS A 48 17.50 17.91 5.69
CA LYS A 48 18.50 18.97 5.55
C LYS A 48 19.38 18.67 4.35
N ASN A 49 19.66 19.69 3.54
CA ASN A 49 20.71 19.59 2.54
C ASN A 49 22.03 19.32 3.26
N VAL A 50 22.71 18.22 2.91
CA VAL A 50 23.99 17.86 3.50
C VAL A 50 25.05 18.75 2.87
N ASP A 51 25.32 19.90 3.48
CA ASP A 51 26.54 20.64 3.19
C ASP A 51 27.73 19.76 3.58
N LYS A 52 28.62 19.50 2.61
CA LYS A 52 29.79 18.63 2.79
C LYS A 52 30.81 19.28 3.73
N SER A 53 30.56 19.26 5.04
CA SER A 53 31.60 19.41 6.05
C SER A 53 31.11 18.98 7.42
N VAL A 54 31.77 17.96 7.96
CA VAL A 54 32.23 17.78 9.36
C VAL A 54 32.27 16.28 9.65
N GLY A 55 33.46 15.83 10.03
CA GLY A 55 33.75 14.45 10.40
C GLY A 55 33.22 14.11 11.79
N GLU A 56 31.94 13.80 11.87
CA GLU A 56 31.38 12.96 12.94
C GLU A 56 31.03 11.59 12.38
N LYS A 57 31.15 10.54 13.21
CA LYS A 57 30.64 9.20 12.91
C LYS A 57 29.11 9.22 12.95
N THR A 58 28.51 9.97 12.05
CA THR A 58 27.06 10.05 11.90
C THR A 58 26.62 8.84 11.09
N GLU A 59 25.65 8.10 11.62
CA GLU A 59 24.97 7.04 10.90
C GLU A 59 24.53 7.56 9.52
N SER A 60 24.72 6.75 8.48
CA SER A 60 24.37 7.20 7.13
C SER A 60 22.86 7.52 7.06
N PRO A 61 22.44 8.58 6.34
CA PRO A 61 21.02 8.90 6.21
C PRO A 61 20.17 7.73 5.69
N VAL A 62 20.78 6.85 4.88
CA VAL A 62 20.16 5.63 4.35
C VAL A 62 19.87 4.63 5.46
N THR A 63 20.86 4.29 6.29
CA THR A 63 20.70 3.34 7.40
C THR A 63 19.71 3.83 8.45
N PHE A 64 19.64 5.15 8.69
CA PHE A 64 18.63 5.74 9.58
C PHE A 64 17.21 5.52 9.05
N LEU A 65 16.96 5.86 7.77
CA LEU A 65 15.64 5.72 7.16
C LEU A 65 15.21 4.25 7.10
N GLU A 66 16.12 3.36 6.71
CA GLU A 66 15.88 1.91 6.68
C GLU A 66 15.47 1.39 8.06
N THR A 67 16.25 1.70 9.10
CA THR A 67 15.95 1.29 10.49
C THR A 67 14.59 1.80 10.92
N ARG A 68 14.23 3.05 10.56
CA ARG A 68 12.95 3.64 10.93
C ARG A 68 11.78 2.99 10.19
N VAL A 69 11.89 2.78 8.88
CA VAL A 69 10.85 2.13 8.07
C VAL A 69 10.63 0.70 8.54
N LEU A 70 11.69 -0.08 8.73
CA LEU A 70 11.60 -1.47 9.15
C LEU A 70 11.03 -1.60 10.56
N GLY A 71 11.49 -0.79 11.51
CA GLY A 71 11.00 -0.82 12.89
C GLY A 71 9.50 -0.46 13.00
N GLU A 72 9.07 0.57 12.28
CA GLU A 72 7.65 0.96 12.26
C GLU A 72 6.79 -0.06 11.51
N TRP A 73 7.29 -0.64 10.42
CA TRP A 73 6.61 -1.72 9.70
C TRP A 73 6.38 -2.94 10.60
N GLU A 74 7.42 -3.37 11.33
CA GLU A 74 7.36 -4.50 12.26
C GLU A 74 6.38 -4.24 13.41
N ASP A 75 6.34 -3.03 13.97
CA ASP A 75 5.33 -2.65 14.97
C ASP A 75 3.91 -2.87 14.44
N ARG A 76 3.61 -2.42 13.21
CA ARG A 76 2.27 -2.59 12.63
C ARG A 76 1.99 -4.04 12.28
N PHE A 77 3.03 -4.81 11.95
CA PHE A 77 2.93 -6.24 11.71
C PHE A 77 2.53 -6.98 12.99
N GLN A 78 3.24 -6.72 14.09
CA GLN A 78 2.93 -7.28 15.42
C GLN A 78 1.57 -6.87 15.95
N ARG A 79 1.11 -5.65 15.61
CA ARG A 79 -0.24 -5.16 15.93
C ARG A 79 -1.36 -5.78 15.08
N GLY A 80 -1.03 -6.63 14.11
CA GLY A 80 -2.01 -7.36 13.30
C GLY A 80 -2.74 -6.50 12.27
N LEU A 81 -2.15 -5.40 11.81
CA LEU A 81 -2.79 -4.52 10.81
C LEU A 81 -2.76 -5.10 9.38
N PHE A 82 -1.96 -6.15 9.15
CA PHE A 82 -1.83 -6.78 7.85
C PHE A 82 -2.94 -7.81 7.62
N ARG A 83 -3.40 -7.91 6.38
CA ARG A 83 -4.49 -8.83 6.02
C ARG A 83 -4.07 -10.30 5.99
N TYR A 84 -2.77 -10.55 5.81
CA TYR A 84 -2.12 -11.85 5.78
C TYR A 84 -0.62 -11.65 6.08
N ASP A 85 0.04 -12.73 6.47
CA ASP A 85 1.49 -12.75 6.68
C ASP A 85 2.21 -12.96 5.35
N VAL A 86 2.83 -11.90 4.83
CA VAL A 86 3.61 -11.95 3.58
C VAL A 86 4.98 -12.61 3.77
N THR A 87 5.49 -12.64 5.00
CA THR A 87 6.81 -13.20 5.34
C THR A 87 6.78 -14.73 5.36
N ALA A 88 5.61 -15.31 5.67
CA ALA A 88 5.35 -16.74 5.63
C ALA A 88 5.00 -17.29 4.24
N CYS A 89 4.97 -16.43 3.20
CA CYS A 89 4.58 -16.87 1.85
C CYS A 89 5.66 -17.76 1.21
N GLU A 90 5.24 -18.92 0.70
CA GLU A 90 6.15 -19.83 0.00
C GLU A 90 6.66 -19.21 -1.30
N THR A 91 7.96 -19.34 -1.53
CA THR A 91 8.63 -18.85 -2.74
C THR A 91 9.43 -19.95 -3.42
N LYS A 92 9.50 -19.92 -4.75
CA LYS A 92 10.31 -20.83 -5.56
C LYS A 92 10.96 -20.08 -6.70
N VAL A 93 12.28 -20.27 -6.85
CA VAL A 93 13.00 -19.79 -8.03
C VAL A 93 12.66 -20.71 -9.21
N ILE A 94 12.12 -20.12 -10.27
CA ILE A 94 11.86 -20.79 -11.53
C ILE A 94 13.16 -20.81 -12.32
N GLN A 95 13.62 -22.01 -12.65
CA GLN A 95 14.81 -22.20 -13.48
C GLN A 95 14.63 -21.56 -14.85
N GLY A 96 15.64 -20.84 -15.32
CA GLY A 96 15.64 -20.20 -16.62
C GLY A 96 16.60 -19.01 -16.67
N LYS A 97 16.71 -18.39 -17.85
CA LYS A 97 17.64 -17.26 -18.09
C LYS A 97 17.35 -16.02 -17.24
N TYR A 98 16.11 -15.87 -16.75
CA TYR A 98 15.60 -14.60 -16.22
C TYR A 98 15.45 -14.56 -14.70
N GLY A 99 15.80 -15.63 -13.97
CA GLY A 99 15.79 -15.62 -12.49
C GLY A 99 14.42 -15.30 -11.87
N VAL A 100 13.33 -15.84 -12.44
CA VAL A 100 11.98 -15.52 -11.99
C VAL A 100 11.69 -16.17 -10.64
N ILE A 101 11.08 -15.44 -9.71
CA ILE A 101 10.59 -15.96 -8.43
C ILE A 101 9.07 -16.08 -8.48
N ALA A 102 8.55 -17.28 -8.22
CA ALA A 102 7.13 -17.50 -8.00
C ALA A 102 6.83 -17.46 -6.50
N GLN A 103 5.84 -16.68 -6.09
CA GLN A 103 5.39 -16.57 -4.70
C GLN A 103 3.91 -16.97 -4.59
N LEU A 104 3.60 -17.85 -3.65
CA LEU A 104 2.23 -18.26 -3.32
C LEU A 104 1.70 -17.41 -2.16
N ASN A 105 0.86 -16.43 -2.49
CA ASN A 105 0.19 -15.56 -1.51
C ASN A 105 -1.18 -16.14 -1.13
N GLU A 106 -1.20 -17.08 -0.20
CA GLU A 106 -2.45 -17.64 0.33
C GLU A 106 -3.26 -16.57 1.09
N GLY A 107 -4.59 -16.72 1.13
CA GLY A 107 -5.48 -15.74 1.76
C GLY A 107 -5.68 -14.43 0.98
N ARG A 108 -4.80 -14.06 0.04
CA ARG A 108 -4.96 -12.85 -0.79
C ARG A 108 -6.23 -12.86 -1.65
N HIS A 109 -6.69 -14.05 -2.05
CA HIS A 109 -7.91 -14.22 -2.83
C HIS A 109 -9.20 -13.97 -2.03
N LEU A 110 -9.16 -14.14 -0.70
CA LEU A 110 -10.33 -14.02 0.17
C LEU A 110 -10.77 -12.57 0.38
N LYS A 111 -9.81 -11.64 0.39
CA LYS A 111 -10.05 -10.19 0.58
C LYS A 111 -9.82 -9.39 -0.70
N LYS A 112 -9.86 -10.05 -1.86
CA LYS A 112 -9.76 -9.39 -3.17
C LYS A 112 -11.04 -8.60 -3.41
N ARG A 113 -10.92 -7.34 -3.85
CA ARG A 113 -12.10 -6.56 -4.25
C ARG A 113 -12.84 -7.28 -5.39
N PRO A 114 -14.17 -7.41 -5.32
CA PRO A 114 -14.96 -7.92 -6.42
C PRO A 114 -14.67 -7.15 -7.71
N THR A 115 -14.62 -7.85 -8.83
CA THR A 115 -14.48 -7.20 -10.14
C THR A 115 -15.79 -6.49 -10.46
N GLU A 116 -15.79 -5.16 -10.42
CA GLU A 116 -17.00 -4.36 -10.63
C GLU A 116 -17.33 -4.10 -12.11
N PHE A 117 -16.53 -4.60 -13.05
CA PHE A 117 -16.64 -4.25 -14.47
C PHE A 117 -16.82 -5.45 -15.38
N ARG A 118 -17.41 -5.17 -16.54
CA ARG A 118 -17.53 -6.12 -17.64
C ARG A 118 -16.18 -6.27 -18.33
N VAL A 119 -15.86 -7.49 -18.77
CA VAL A 119 -14.57 -7.85 -19.39
C VAL A 119 -14.23 -6.96 -20.62
N ASP A 120 -15.22 -6.34 -21.24
CA ASP A 120 -15.09 -5.49 -22.42
C ASP A 120 -14.77 -4.01 -22.14
N LYS A 121 -14.71 -3.57 -20.88
CA LYS A 121 -14.50 -2.16 -20.52
C LYS A 121 -13.27 -1.99 -19.61
N VAL A 122 -12.19 -1.45 -20.18
CA VAL A 122 -10.92 -1.18 -19.48
C VAL A 122 -10.95 0.15 -18.73
N THR A 123 -11.75 1.12 -19.18
CA THR A 123 -11.86 2.46 -18.56
C THR A 123 -13.01 2.53 -17.56
N GLN A 124 -12.69 2.89 -16.33
CA GLN A 124 -13.66 3.13 -15.26
C GLN A 124 -13.70 4.62 -14.91
N PRO A 125 -14.88 5.23 -14.73
CA PRO A 125 -14.98 6.57 -14.16
C PRO A 125 -14.44 6.57 -12.73
N PHE A 126 -13.75 7.64 -12.34
CA PHE A 126 -13.27 7.79 -10.97
C PHE A 126 -14.46 7.88 -9.99
N ASP A 127 -14.42 7.06 -8.95
CA ASP A 127 -15.36 7.12 -7.83
C ASP A 127 -14.57 7.34 -6.54
N GLY A 128 -14.62 8.57 -6.02
CA GLY A 128 -13.92 8.96 -4.79
C GLY A 128 -14.36 8.16 -3.55
N ASN A 129 -15.58 7.59 -3.55
CA ASN A 129 -16.06 6.74 -2.47
C ASN A 129 -15.45 5.33 -2.51
N LYS A 130 -14.98 4.89 -3.68
CA LYS A 130 -14.31 3.59 -3.89
C LYS A 130 -12.79 3.70 -3.89
N PHE A 131 -12.26 4.90 -4.13
CA PHE A 131 -10.85 5.19 -4.01
C PHE A 131 -10.36 4.89 -2.58
N ASN A 132 -9.18 4.27 -2.47
CA ASN A 132 -8.77 3.61 -1.21
C ASN A 132 -7.82 4.45 -0.36
N PHE A 133 -7.11 5.40 -0.95
CA PHE A 133 -6.16 6.22 -0.19
C PHE A 133 -6.86 7.20 0.76
N THR A 134 -8.13 7.54 0.53
CA THR A 134 -8.97 8.31 1.47
C THR A 134 -9.49 7.49 2.64
N LYS A 135 -9.28 6.15 2.64
CA LYS A 135 -9.79 5.21 3.65
C LYS A 135 -8.69 4.62 4.54
N LEU A 136 -7.44 5.07 4.39
CA LEU A 136 -6.33 4.64 5.24
C LEU A 136 -6.61 5.05 6.70
N GLY A 137 -6.42 4.10 7.62
CA GLY A 137 -6.44 4.33 9.06
C GLY A 137 -5.19 5.06 9.56
N GLN A 138 -5.28 5.86 10.64
CA GLN A 138 -4.11 6.52 11.24
C GLN A 138 -3.12 5.51 11.79
N GLU A 139 -3.59 4.36 12.25
CA GLU A 139 -2.76 3.24 12.69
C GLU A 139 -1.86 2.68 11.57
N GLU A 140 -2.24 2.88 10.31
CA GLU A 140 -1.47 2.46 9.13
C GLU A 140 -0.36 3.46 8.78
N LEU A 141 -0.36 4.65 9.36
CA LEU A 141 0.62 5.69 9.11
C LEU A 141 1.89 5.45 9.93
N LEU A 142 3.04 5.70 9.31
CA LEU A 142 4.35 5.55 9.94
C LEU A 142 4.89 6.91 10.41
N PHE A 143 5.07 7.84 9.47
CA PHE A 143 5.61 9.17 9.71
C PHE A 143 5.38 10.08 8.49
N GLN A 144 5.70 11.35 8.62
CA GLN A 144 5.55 12.35 7.56
C GLN A 144 6.85 13.13 7.34
N PHE A 145 7.00 13.68 6.14
CA PHE A 145 8.06 14.60 5.77
C PHE A 145 7.51 16.01 5.58
N GLU A 146 8.32 17.00 5.95
CA GLU A 146 8.04 18.40 5.68
C GLU A 146 8.07 18.69 4.17
N ALA A 147 7.14 19.53 3.72
CA ALA A 147 7.15 20.01 2.34
C ALA A 147 8.38 20.88 2.11
N THR A 148 9.14 20.60 1.05
CA THR A 148 10.42 21.30 0.79
C THR A 148 10.26 22.66 0.11
N ASN A 149 9.06 22.98 -0.40
CA ASN A 149 8.81 24.21 -1.15
C ASN A 149 7.75 25.08 -0.46
N GLU A 150 8.13 26.31 -0.11
CA GLU A 150 7.19 27.32 0.41
C GLU A 150 6.18 27.81 -0.65
N ASN A 151 6.39 27.47 -1.93
CA ASN A 151 5.54 27.85 -3.06
C ASN A 151 4.54 26.77 -3.48
N ASP A 152 4.48 25.63 -2.80
CA ASP A 152 3.40 24.65 -3.01
C ASP A 152 2.14 25.18 -2.31
N ASP A 153 1.28 25.85 -3.07
CA ASP A 153 0.00 26.45 -2.62
C ASP A 153 -0.93 25.46 -1.88
N ASP A 154 -0.66 24.16 -1.95
CA ASP A 154 -1.46 23.08 -1.36
C ASP A 154 -0.89 22.50 -0.04
N ASN A 155 0.27 22.99 0.46
CA ASN A 155 0.94 22.61 1.73
C ASN A 155 0.66 21.16 2.19
N SER A 156 0.78 20.22 1.25
CA SER A 156 0.32 18.84 1.43
C SER A 156 1.46 17.99 1.98
N PRO A 157 1.33 17.42 3.19
CA PRO A 157 2.41 16.64 3.78
C PRO A 157 2.67 15.36 2.97
N SER A 158 3.94 15.01 2.80
CA SER A 158 4.31 13.69 2.28
C SER A 158 4.25 12.67 3.42
N VAL A 159 3.37 11.69 3.32
CA VAL A 159 3.13 10.70 4.39
C VAL A 159 3.56 9.31 3.94
N VAL A 160 4.22 8.58 4.85
CA VAL A 160 4.55 7.16 4.68
C VAL A 160 3.54 6.33 5.46
N ALA A 161 2.99 5.31 4.81
CA ALA A 161 2.01 4.38 5.38
C ALA A 161 2.31 2.95 4.94
N ILE A 162 1.82 1.97 5.70
CA ILE A 162 1.92 0.56 5.31
C ILE A 162 0.97 0.23 4.16
N ASN A 163 1.39 -0.70 3.32
CA ASN A 163 0.45 -1.46 2.50
C ASN A 163 -0.06 -2.63 3.33
N VAL A 164 -1.31 -2.59 3.79
CA VAL A 164 -1.95 -3.67 4.59
C VAL A 164 -2.14 -4.99 3.82
N SER A 165 -1.83 -5.01 2.51
CA SER A 165 -1.87 -6.21 1.66
C SER A 165 -0.63 -6.27 0.75
N PRO A 166 0.57 -6.38 1.34
CA PRO A 166 1.83 -6.32 0.61
C PRO A 166 2.00 -7.57 -0.25
N ILE A 167 2.51 -7.40 -1.47
CA ILE A 167 2.67 -8.52 -2.42
C ILE A 167 3.99 -9.28 -2.26
N GLY A 168 4.91 -8.72 -1.47
CA GLY A 168 6.21 -9.27 -1.13
C GLY A 168 6.89 -8.34 -0.12
N VAL A 169 7.93 -8.86 0.52
CA VAL A 169 8.93 -8.09 1.26
C VAL A 169 10.27 -8.40 0.62
N GLU A 170 11.06 -7.37 0.34
CA GLU A 170 12.39 -7.56 -0.23
C GLU A 170 13.34 -7.89 0.92
N GLU A 171 13.41 -9.16 1.31
CA GLU A 171 14.57 -9.65 2.04
C GLU A 171 15.71 -9.78 1.04
N GLU A 172 16.88 -9.21 1.36
CA GLU A 172 18.13 -9.41 0.64
C GLU A 172 18.55 -10.88 0.77
N ARG A 173 17.83 -11.79 0.10
CA ARG A 173 18.22 -13.19 -0.03
C ARG A 173 19.33 -13.25 -1.04
N ARG A 174 20.56 -13.07 -0.54
CA ARG A 174 21.77 -13.45 -1.25
C ARG A 174 21.63 -14.92 -1.66
N LEU A 175 21.40 -15.13 -2.94
CA LEU A 175 21.57 -16.41 -3.62
C LEU A 175 23.06 -16.73 -3.75
#